data_AF-A0A3B8YA06-F1
#
_entry.id   AF-A0A3B8YA06-F1
#
_cell.length_a   1.000
_cell.length_b   1.000
_cell.length_c   1.000
_cell.angle_alpha   90.00
_cell.angle_beta   90.00
_cell.angle_gamma   90.00
#
_symmetry.space_group_name_H-M   'P 1'
#
loop_
_entity.id
_entity.type
_entity.pdbx_description
1 polymer ?
#
loop_
_entity_poly.entity_id
_entity_poly.type
_entity_poly.pdbx_seq_one_letter_code
_entity_poly.pdbx_strand_id
1 'polypeptide(L)'
;MSFDGEESEENPKIEEFRDKSVVLSSKQKKLKILNQNIDLFYSEIAEKLYDNDLLQADLFFRLEGAKRIISVYSDTGESDIDESDLDKADFDIRRVGAVLSREIQQQKWEARLRFIVPILVFVYTAIIVGIIFIGSNTWDTETIIPIIDIPVFVLVWSGIGSLATILFRFYKKQQKSASDEIRWLIARPIIGIITGAVVYLAIISGLTFLGLTNIDEAVNQKISSEAIAIIAFLGSFSDLVFDTVINNIIGGFSQQNNSSSS
;
A
#
# COMPACT_ATOMS: atom_id res chain seq x y z
N MET A 1 66.99 -27.11 48.56
CA MET A 1 67.07 -26.17 47.42
C MET A 1 65.69 -25.60 47.25
N SER A 2 65.42 -24.51 47.97
CA SER A 2 64.17 -23.78 47.89
C SER A 2 64.44 -22.62 46.94
N PHE A 3 63.77 -22.62 45.79
CA PHE A 3 63.79 -21.50 44.86
C PHE A 3 62.85 -20.45 45.43
N ASP A 4 63.41 -19.39 46.00
CA ASP A 4 62.67 -18.17 46.31
C ASP A 4 62.11 -17.63 44.98
N GLY A 5 60.78 -17.59 44.89
CA GLY A 5 60.08 -16.97 43.77
C GLY A 5 60.22 -15.46 43.89
N GLU A 6 61.09 -14.88 43.05
CA GLU A 6 61.05 -13.45 42.75
C GLU A 6 59.66 -13.14 42.19
N GLU A 7 58.82 -12.47 43.00
CA GLU A 7 57.64 -11.77 42.52
C GLU A 7 58.11 -10.72 41.51
N SER A 8 57.98 -11.06 40.23
CA SER A 8 58.11 -10.13 39.12
C SER A 8 57.14 -8.97 39.35
N GLU A 9 57.64 -7.83 39.82
CA GLU A 9 56.93 -6.55 39.82
C GLU A 9 56.41 -6.29 38.39
N GLU A 10 55.12 -6.55 38.19
CA GLU A 10 54.42 -6.31 36.94
C GLU A 10 54.46 -4.81 36.67
N ASN A 11 55.21 -4.42 35.63
CA ASN A 11 55.45 -3.02 35.33
C ASN A 11 54.16 -2.36 34.83
N PRO A 12 53.54 -1.43 35.59
CA PRO A 12 52.23 -0.86 35.27
C PRO A 12 52.21 -0.11 33.93
N LYS A 13 53.36 0.29 33.40
CA LYS A 13 53.45 0.90 32.07
C LYS A 13 53.08 -0.08 30.95
N ILE A 14 53.34 -1.38 31.11
CA ILE A 14 53.12 -2.38 30.06
C ILE A 14 51.62 -2.66 29.88
N GLU A 15 50.82 -2.65 30.96
CA GLU A 15 49.37 -2.80 30.87
C GLU A 15 48.70 -1.62 30.16
N GLU A 16 49.15 -0.39 30.41
CA GLU A 16 48.61 0.82 29.77
C GLU A 16 48.83 0.81 28.24
N PHE A 17 50.00 0.34 27.77
CA PHE A 17 50.27 0.19 26.34
C PHE A 17 49.40 -0.91 25.71
N ARG A 18 49.17 -2.01 26.42
CA ARG A 18 48.35 -3.12 25.94
C ARG A 18 46.90 -2.69 25.75
N ASP A 19 46.32 -1.96 26.71
CA ASP A 19 44.94 -1.48 26.61
C ASP A 19 44.75 -0.49 25.44
N LYS A 20 45.68 0.47 25.29
CA LYS A 20 45.68 1.41 24.15
C LYS A 20 45.74 0.71 22.80
N SER A 21 46.54 -0.36 22.67
CA SER A 21 46.67 -1.11 21.41
C SER A 21 45.38 -1.83 21.00
N VAL A 22 44.63 -2.36 21.97
CA VAL A 22 43.35 -3.06 21.74
C VAL A 22 42.28 -2.05 21.30
N VAL A 23 42.24 -0.87 21.93
CA VAL A 23 41.32 0.21 21.57
C VAL A 23 41.60 0.75 20.17
N LEU A 24 42.87 0.93 19.79
CA LEU A 24 43.23 1.39 18.44
C LEU A 24 42.81 0.39 17.36
N SER A 25 43.00 -0.92 17.61
CA SER A 25 42.60 -1.98 16.68
C SER A 25 41.08 -2.01 16.45
N SER A 26 40.28 -1.82 17.51
CA SER A 26 38.82 -1.80 17.40
C SER A 26 38.31 -0.58 16.61
N LYS A 27 38.91 0.60 16.82
CA LYS A 27 38.56 1.82 16.07
C LYS A 27 38.90 1.70 14.58
N GLN A 28 40.08 1.18 14.23
CA GLN A 28 40.46 0.92 12.84
C GLN A 28 39.49 -0.04 12.14
N LYS A 29 39.05 -1.08 12.85
CA LYS A 29 38.04 -2.01 12.33
C LYS A 29 36.70 -1.32 12.09
N LYS A 30 36.23 -0.47 13.02
CA LYS A 30 34.99 0.33 12.88
C LYS A 30 35.06 1.25 11.66
N LEU A 31 36.16 1.98 11.48
CA LEU A 31 36.38 2.86 10.32
C LEU A 31 36.34 2.12 8.99
N LYS A 32 37.00 0.96 8.91
CA LYS A 32 36.99 0.13 7.70
C LYS A 32 35.57 -0.30 7.32
N ILE A 33 34.76 -0.69 8.32
CA ILE A 33 33.35 -1.06 8.12
C ILE A 33 32.52 0.14 7.66
N LEU A 34 32.69 1.30 8.30
CA LEU A 34 31.95 2.52 7.94
C LEU A 34 32.25 2.96 6.51
N ASN A 35 33.52 2.94 6.10
CA ASN A 35 33.91 3.29 4.74
C ASN A 35 33.31 2.31 3.70
N GLN A 36 33.33 1.00 3.98
CA GLN A 36 32.67 0.01 3.14
C GLN A 36 31.16 0.23 3.01
N ASN A 37 30.48 0.58 4.11
CA ASN A 37 29.05 0.87 4.11
C ASN A 37 28.73 2.14 3.30
N ILE A 38 29.56 3.18 3.41
CA ILE A 38 29.40 4.40 2.62
C ILE A 38 29.45 4.07 1.12
N ASP A 39 30.48 3.34 0.68
CA ASP A 39 30.62 3.00 -0.74
C ASP A 39 29.45 2.15 -1.25
N LEU A 40 28.95 1.21 -0.43
CA LEU A 40 27.75 0.43 -0.74
C LEU A 40 26.50 1.30 -0.83
N PHE A 41 26.31 2.25 0.08
CA PHE A 41 25.16 3.14 0.01
C PHE A 41 25.22 4.11 -1.17
N TYR A 42 26.42 4.58 -1.56
CA TYR A 42 26.57 5.40 -2.77
C TYR A 42 26.08 4.67 -4.01
N SER A 43 26.46 3.41 -4.20
CA SER A 43 26.00 2.63 -5.35
C SER A 43 24.49 2.35 -5.28
N GLU A 44 23.97 1.96 -4.11
CA GLU A 44 22.53 1.69 -3.96
C GLU A 44 21.66 2.95 -4.16
N ILE A 45 22.10 4.11 -3.69
CA ILE A 45 21.38 5.38 -3.88
C ILE A 45 21.41 5.79 -5.34
N ALA A 46 22.55 5.67 -6.02
CA ALA A 46 22.66 5.98 -7.45
C ALA A 46 21.76 5.06 -8.30
N GLU A 47 21.71 3.77 -7.98
CA GLU A 47 20.91 2.79 -8.71
C GLU A 47 19.40 2.93 -8.44
N LYS A 48 19.00 3.05 -7.17
CA LYS A 48 17.60 2.87 -6.77
C LYS A 48 16.83 4.18 -6.62
N LEU A 49 17.50 5.30 -6.39
CA LEU A 49 16.86 6.61 -6.25
C LEU A 49 17.03 7.50 -7.49
N TYR A 50 17.28 6.92 -8.66
CA TYR A 50 17.37 7.67 -9.92
C TYR A 50 16.13 8.53 -10.21
N ASP A 51 14.95 8.11 -9.75
CA ASP A 51 13.68 8.82 -9.98
C ASP A 51 13.36 9.90 -8.94
N ASN A 52 14.19 10.08 -7.90
CA ASN A 52 13.93 11.02 -6.80
C ASN A 52 15.16 11.88 -6.48
N ASP A 53 15.44 12.84 -7.37
CA ASP A 53 16.60 13.75 -7.30
C ASP A 53 16.77 14.43 -5.94
N LEU A 54 15.66 14.86 -5.32
CA LEU A 54 15.70 15.56 -4.03
C LEU A 54 16.16 14.65 -2.89
N LEU A 55 15.60 13.44 -2.83
CA LEU A 55 15.97 12.46 -1.81
C LEU A 55 17.39 11.94 -2.06
N GLN A 56 17.75 11.70 -3.31
CA GLN A 56 19.09 11.32 -3.71
C GLN A 56 20.12 12.37 -3.27
N ALA A 57 19.87 13.66 -3.51
CA ALA A 57 20.75 14.75 -3.11
C ALA A 57 20.91 14.87 -1.59
N ASP A 58 19.82 14.76 -0.80
CA ASP A 58 19.91 14.78 0.68
C ASP A 58 20.73 13.60 1.21
N LEU A 59 20.52 12.39 0.68
CA LEU A 59 21.26 11.21 1.13
C LEU A 59 22.74 11.29 0.75
N PHE A 60 23.08 11.78 -0.46
CA PHE A 60 24.48 11.99 -0.85
C PHE A 60 25.15 13.06 -0.01
N PHE A 61 24.47 14.17 0.28
CA PHE A 61 25.02 15.21 1.15
C PHE A 61 25.37 14.67 2.55
N ARG A 62 24.51 13.82 3.11
CA ARG A 62 24.76 13.16 4.42
C ARG A 62 25.93 12.18 4.35
N LEU A 63 25.99 11.35 3.30
CA LEU A 63 27.11 10.41 3.13
C LEU A 63 28.44 11.12 2.91
N GLU A 64 28.44 12.25 2.19
CA GLU A 64 29.65 13.05 1.96
C GLU A 64 30.12 13.69 3.27
N GLY A 65 29.19 14.16 4.11
CA GLY A 65 29.48 14.63 5.46
C GLY A 65 30.14 13.54 6.33
N ALA A 66 29.57 12.33 6.35
CA ALA A 66 30.14 11.20 7.09
C ALA A 66 31.52 10.78 6.55
N LYS A 67 31.67 10.74 5.22
CA LYS A 67 32.94 10.40 4.54
C LYS A 67 34.05 11.38 4.90
N ARG A 68 33.74 12.68 4.97
CA ARG A 68 34.69 13.73 5.37
C ARG A 68 35.19 13.54 6.80
N ILE A 69 34.31 13.19 7.73
CA ILE A 69 34.69 12.90 9.13
C ILE A 69 35.64 11.70 9.19
N ILE A 70 35.31 10.64 8.44
CA ILE A 70 36.11 9.40 8.40
C ILE A 70 37.48 9.63 7.73
N SER A 71 37.55 10.42 6.65
CA SER A 71 38.82 10.71 5.98
C SER A 71 39.76 11.51 6.86
N VAL A 72 39.24 12.52 7.58
CA VAL A 72 40.04 13.30 8.54
C VAL A 72 40.65 12.38 9.59
N TYR A 73 39.87 11.43 10.13
CA TYR A 73 40.34 10.46 11.12
C TYR A 73 41.40 9.51 10.56
N SER A 74 41.24 9.05 9.32
CA SER A 74 42.20 8.16 8.66
C SER A 74 43.55 8.83 8.42
N ASP A 75 43.57 10.12 8.10
CA ASP A 75 44.77 10.85 7.71
C ASP A 75 45.58 11.37 8.90
N THR A 76 44.92 11.81 9.98
CA THR A 76 45.62 12.34 11.16
C THR A 76 46.20 11.24 12.04
N GLY A 77 45.59 10.05 12.09
CA GLY A 77 46.07 8.94 12.93
C GLY A 77 46.14 9.28 14.43
N GLU A 78 45.53 10.39 14.84
CA GLU A 78 45.77 11.07 16.10
C GLU A 78 44.61 10.84 17.09
N SER A 79 44.93 10.67 18.37
CA SER A 79 43.96 10.27 19.40
C SER A 79 43.05 11.39 19.92
N ASP A 80 43.21 12.63 19.41
CA ASP A 80 42.53 13.82 19.92
C ASP A 80 41.21 14.15 19.21
N ILE A 81 40.79 13.31 18.24
CA ILE A 81 39.48 13.47 17.62
C ILE A 81 38.40 12.98 18.60
N ASP A 82 37.45 13.88 18.87
CA ASP A 82 36.32 13.63 19.75
C ASP A 82 35.51 12.41 19.26
N GLU A 83 35.30 11.44 20.15
CA GLU A 83 34.53 10.23 19.88
C GLU A 83 33.10 10.56 19.39
N SER A 84 32.61 11.74 19.79
CA SER A 84 31.37 12.37 19.32
C SER A 84 31.26 12.47 17.80
N ASP A 85 32.33 12.80 17.08
CA ASP A 85 32.30 12.98 15.61
C ASP A 85 32.14 11.63 14.90
N LEU A 86 32.81 10.60 15.39
CA LEU A 86 32.68 9.22 14.89
C LEU A 86 31.26 8.68 15.09
N ASP A 87 30.66 8.96 16.23
CA ASP A 87 29.28 8.55 16.52
C ASP A 87 28.25 9.33 15.69
N LYS A 88 28.53 10.60 15.39
CA LYS A 88 27.74 11.39 14.45
C LYS A 88 27.78 10.81 13.03
N ALA A 89 28.96 10.42 12.56
CA ALA A 89 29.11 9.76 11.26
C ALA A 89 28.37 8.41 11.22
N ASP A 90 28.49 7.58 12.27
CA ASP A 90 27.75 6.31 12.38
C ASP A 90 26.23 6.55 12.37
N PHE A 91 25.75 7.56 13.10
CA PHE A 91 24.34 7.93 13.13
C PHE A 91 23.81 8.35 11.75
N ASP A 92 24.54 9.21 11.02
CA ASP A 92 24.12 9.65 9.69
C ASP A 92 24.08 8.48 8.69
N ILE A 93 25.06 7.58 8.73
CA ILE A 93 25.09 6.37 7.89
C ILE A 93 23.90 5.46 8.20
N ARG A 94 23.59 5.22 9.48
CA ARG A 94 22.43 4.40 9.88
C ARG A 94 21.11 5.04 9.44
N ARG A 95 21.00 6.36 9.56
CA ARG A 95 19.81 7.10 9.11
C ARG A 95 19.64 6.98 7.60
N VAL A 96 20.70 7.14 6.82
CA VAL A 96 20.69 6.91 5.37
C VAL A 96 20.23 5.48 5.05
N GLY A 97 20.81 4.48 5.72
CA GLY A 97 20.41 3.09 5.55
C GLY A 97 18.94 2.82 5.88
N ALA A 98 18.39 3.45 6.93
CA ALA A 98 16.98 3.32 7.30
C ALA A 98 16.04 3.94 6.27
N VAL A 99 16.38 5.14 5.77
CA VAL A 99 15.60 5.84 4.73
C VAL A 99 15.66 5.05 3.41
N LEU A 100 16.84 4.63 3.00
CA LEU A 100 17.06 3.82 1.80
C LEU A 100 16.30 2.50 1.88
N SER A 101 16.38 1.78 3.01
CA SER A 101 15.65 0.51 3.21
C SER A 101 14.14 0.69 3.07
N ARG A 102 13.60 1.81 3.60
CA ARG A 102 12.18 2.16 3.47
C ARG A 102 11.79 2.40 2.02
N GLU A 103 12.62 3.14 1.28
CA GLU A 103 12.35 3.44 -0.14
C GLU A 103 12.42 2.19 -1.01
N ILE A 104 13.43 1.33 -0.80
CA ILE A 104 13.57 0.05 -1.50
C ILE A 104 12.37 -0.86 -1.21
N GLN A 105 11.93 -0.91 0.04
CA GLN A 105 10.78 -1.72 0.41
C GLN A 105 9.51 -1.18 -0.27
N GLN A 106 9.35 0.14 -0.35
CA GLN A 106 8.25 0.78 -1.03
C GLN A 106 8.25 0.47 -2.54
N GLN A 107 9.39 0.62 -3.23
CA GLN A 107 9.51 0.29 -4.65
C GLN A 107 9.22 -1.18 -4.95
N LYS A 108 9.73 -2.12 -4.13
CA LYS A 108 9.44 -3.55 -4.31
C LYS A 108 7.95 -3.86 -4.18
N TRP A 109 7.25 -3.16 -3.28
CA TRP A 109 5.81 -3.29 -3.13
C TRP A 109 5.06 -2.69 -4.33
N GLU A 110 5.48 -1.54 -4.84
CA GLU A 110 4.91 -0.92 -6.04
C GLU A 110 5.09 -1.80 -7.28
N ALA A 111 6.27 -2.39 -7.46
CA ALA A 111 6.53 -3.33 -8.54
C ALA A 111 5.61 -4.55 -8.47
N ARG A 112 5.41 -5.13 -7.28
CA ARG A 112 4.47 -6.25 -7.08
C ARG A 112 3.04 -5.85 -7.40
N LEU A 113 2.60 -4.68 -6.95
CA LEU A 113 1.27 -4.16 -7.21
C LEU A 113 0.97 -4.00 -8.70
N ARG A 114 1.94 -3.47 -9.46
CA ARG A 114 1.81 -3.28 -10.91
C ARG A 114 1.48 -4.60 -11.63
N PHE A 115 1.92 -5.75 -11.10
CA PHE A 115 1.57 -7.06 -11.65
C PHE A 115 0.30 -7.66 -11.04
N ILE A 116 0.06 -7.49 -9.73
CA ILE A 116 -1.09 -8.09 -9.05
C ILE A 116 -2.42 -7.49 -9.55
N VAL A 117 -2.49 -6.17 -9.71
CA VAL A 117 -3.72 -5.48 -10.13
C VAL A 117 -4.25 -5.95 -11.49
N PRO A 118 -3.46 -5.98 -12.58
CA PRO A 118 -3.96 -6.44 -13.87
C PRO A 118 -4.35 -7.92 -13.86
N ILE A 119 -3.65 -8.77 -13.09
CA ILE A 119 -4.03 -10.18 -12.92
C ILE A 119 -5.40 -10.27 -12.24
N LEU A 120 -5.62 -9.50 -11.16
CA LEU A 120 -6.90 -9.48 -10.45
C LEU A 120 -8.05 -9.04 -11.37
N VAL A 121 -7.84 -7.94 -12.13
CA VAL A 121 -8.81 -7.43 -13.11
C VAL A 121 -9.10 -8.48 -14.18
N PHE A 122 -8.07 -9.18 -14.67
CA PHE A 122 -8.21 -10.23 -15.67
C PHE A 122 -9.03 -11.41 -15.14
N VAL A 123 -8.70 -11.91 -13.96
CA VAL A 123 -9.43 -13.00 -13.30
C VAL A 123 -10.89 -12.61 -13.09
N TYR A 124 -11.16 -11.41 -12.59
CA TYR A 124 -12.51 -10.93 -12.37
C TYR A 124 -13.31 -10.80 -13.68
N THR A 125 -12.68 -10.25 -14.73
CA THR A 125 -13.29 -10.18 -16.07
C THR A 125 -13.57 -11.57 -16.63
N ALA A 126 -12.65 -12.53 -16.47
CA ALA A 126 -12.85 -13.90 -16.90
C ALA A 126 -14.02 -14.59 -16.17
N ILE A 127 -14.20 -14.31 -14.87
CA ILE A 127 -15.34 -14.79 -14.10
C ILE A 127 -16.64 -14.22 -14.67
N ILE A 128 -16.74 -12.90 -14.89
CA ILE A 128 -17.94 -12.28 -15.47
C ILE A 128 -18.24 -12.86 -16.86
N VAL A 129 -17.24 -12.95 -17.74
CA VAL A 129 -17.41 -13.52 -19.08
C VAL A 129 -17.83 -14.98 -19.01
N GLY A 130 -17.25 -15.76 -18.09
CA GLY A 130 -17.65 -17.16 -17.87
C GLY A 130 -19.10 -17.30 -17.41
N ILE A 131 -19.54 -16.45 -16.48
CA ILE A 131 -20.93 -16.38 -16.01
C ILE A 131 -21.86 -16.05 -17.19
N ILE A 132 -21.52 -15.04 -18.01
CA ILE A 132 -22.31 -14.67 -19.19
C ILE A 132 -22.35 -15.81 -20.22
N PHE A 133 -21.23 -16.48 -20.47
CA PHE A 133 -21.14 -17.55 -21.48
C PHE A 133 -21.91 -18.81 -21.07
N ILE A 134 -21.85 -19.21 -19.80
CA ILE A 134 -22.67 -20.31 -19.28
C ILE A 134 -24.15 -19.91 -19.29
N GLY A 135 -24.42 -18.65 -18.94
CA GLY A 135 -25.76 -18.10 -18.91
C GLY A 135 -26.41 -17.92 -20.28
N SER A 136 -25.65 -17.60 -21.33
CA SER A 136 -26.22 -17.21 -22.63
C SER A 136 -27.01 -18.31 -23.33
N ASN A 137 -26.79 -19.58 -22.98
CA ASN A 137 -27.57 -20.70 -23.51
C ASN A 137 -28.83 -21.01 -22.70
N THR A 138 -28.99 -20.41 -21.51
CA THR A 138 -30.00 -20.81 -20.53
C THR A 138 -30.81 -19.65 -19.99
N TRP A 139 -30.32 -18.42 -20.11
CA TRP A 139 -30.90 -17.25 -19.47
C TRP A 139 -31.59 -16.37 -20.51
N ASP A 140 -32.90 -16.26 -20.38
CA ASP A 140 -33.64 -15.15 -20.97
C ASP A 140 -33.47 -13.90 -20.09
N THR A 141 -33.79 -12.72 -20.62
CA THR A 141 -33.69 -11.43 -19.90
C THR A 141 -34.46 -11.39 -18.57
N GLU A 142 -35.37 -12.33 -18.36
CA GLU A 142 -36.21 -12.50 -17.17
C GLU A 142 -35.64 -13.51 -16.16
N THR A 143 -34.42 -14.01 -16.36
CA THR A 143 -33.83 -15.00 -15.46
C THR A 143 -33.50 -14.35 -14.13
N ILE A 144 -34.31 -14.66 -13.12
CA ILE A 144 -34.21 -14.15 -11.77
C ILE A 144 -33.50 -15.18 -10.88
N ILE A 145 -32.63 -14.70 -9.98
CA ILE A 145 -32.02 -15.56 -8.96
C ILE A 145 -33.04 -15.77 -7.84
N PRO A 146 -33.52 -17.00 -7.60
CA PRO A 146 -34.68 -17.27 -6.74
C PRO A 146 -34.49 -16.90 -5.26
N ILE A 147 -33.25 -16.68 -4.82
CA ILE A 147 -32.94 -16.32 -3.43
C ILE A 147 -33.09 -14.81 -3.18
N ILE A 148 -32.75 -13.99 -4.17
CA ILE A 148 -32.65 -12.53 -4.02
C ILE A 148 -33.67 -11.77 -4.88
N ASP A 149 -34.36 -12.48 -5.79
CA ASP A 149 -35.35 -11.91 -6.71
C ASP A 149 -34.79 -10.79 -7.62
N ILE A 150 -33.47 -10.86 -7.89
CA ILE A 150 -32.77 -9.89 -8.75
C ILE A 150 -32.46 -10.54 -10.10
N PRO A 151 -32.76 -9.87 -11.23
CA PRO A 151 -32.38 -10.33 -12.56
C PRO A 151 -30.87 -10.44 -12.68
N VAL A 152 -30.37 -11.54 -13.25
CA VAL A 152 -28.93 -11.78 -13.38
C VAL A 152 -28.24 -10.67 -14.18
N PHE A 153 -28.94 -10.11 -15.18
CA PHE A 153 -28.46 -9.01 -16.01
C PHE A 153 -28.07 -7.77 -15.18
N VAL A 154 -28.85 -7.43 -14.14
CA VAL A 154 -28.56 -6.31 -13.24
C VAL A 154 -27.24 -6.53 -12.52
N LEU A 155 -27.01 -7.74 -12.00
CA LEU A 155 -25.78 -8.08 -11.30
C LEU A 155 -24.55 -8.02 -12.21
N VAL A 156 -24.70 -8.48 -13.46
CA VAL A 156 -23.62 -8.39 -14.46
C VAL A 156 -23.25 -6.94 -14.73
N TRP A 157 -24.24 -6.07 -14.97
CA TRP A 157 -23.99 -4.64 -15.21
C TRP A 157 -23.45 -3.90 -13.98
N SER A 158 -23.91 -4.25 -12.78
CA SER A 158 -23.33 -3.74 -11.54
C SER A 158 -21.88 -4.20 -11.34
N GLY A 159 -21.58 -5.45 -11.71
CA GLY A 159 -20.21 -5.98 -11.70
C GLY A 159 -19.30 -5.23 -12.68
N ILE A 160 -19.80 -4.92 -13.88
CA ILE A 160 -19.07 -4.15 -14.90
C ILE A 160 -18.86 -2.70 -14.44
N GLY A 161 -19.87 -2.04 -13.86
CA GLY A 161 -19.73 -0.68 -13.34
C GLY A 161 -18.71 -0.58 -12.21
N SER A 162 -18.71 -1.57 -11.31
CA SER A 162 -17.66 -1.65 -10.29
C SER A 162 -16.25 -1.83 -10.86
N LEU A 163 -16.12 -2.63 -11.92
CA LEU A 163 -14.84 -2.84 -12.60
C LEU A 163 -14.36 -1.57 -13.28
N ALA A 164 -15.29 -0.84 -13.92
CA ALA A 164 -15.00 0.44 -14.56
C ALA A 164 -14.44 1.45 -13.57
N THR A 165 -14.93 1.50 -12.32
CA THR A 165 -14.37 2.44 -11.34
C THR A 165 -13.01 2.02 -10.79
N ILE A 166 -12.75 0.72 -10.68
CA ILE A 166 -11.40 0.22 -10.36
C ILE A 166 -10.41 0.68 -11.42
N LEU A 167 -10.76 0.51 -12.70
CA LEU A 167 -9.94 0.95 -13.83
C LEU A 167 -9.76 2.48 -13.83
N PHE A 168 -10.84 3.24 -13.65
CA PHE A 168 -10.80 4.69 -13.61
C PHE A 168 -9.89 5.21 -12.49
N ARG A 169 -10.00 4.63 -11.30
CA ARG A 169 -9.18 5.06 -10.16
C ARG A 169 -7.73 4.66 -10.34
N PHE A 170 -7.45 3.47 -10.87
CA PHE A 170 -6.10 3.05 -11.22
C PHE A 170 -5.45 4.01 -12.24
N TYR A 171 -6.23 4.51 -13.20
CA TYR A 171 -5.75 5.49 -14.18
C TYR A 171 -5.55 6.90 -13.59
N LYS A 172 -6.38 7.30 -12.62
CA LYS A 172 -6.43 8.69 -12.12
C LYS A 172 -5.60 8.96 -10.85
N LYS A 173 -5.21 7.94 -10.09
CA LYS A 173 -4.53 8.14 -8.79
C LYS A 173 -3.01 7.95 -8.90
N GLN A 174 -2.26 8.98 -8.50
CA GLN A 174 -0.88 8.86 -8.07
C GLN A 174 -0.84 8.50 -6.57
N GLN A 175 -0.23 7.35 -6.26
CA GLN A 175 0.50 7.03 -5.02
C GLN A 175 -0.14 7.48 -3.69
N LYS A 176 -0.99 6.64 -3.10
CA LYS A 176 -1.12 6.55 -1.63
C LYS A 176 -1.00 5.09 -1.21
N SER A 177 -0.35 4.84 -0.06
CA SER A 177 -0.26 3.56 0.68
C SER A 177 -0.79 2.34 -0.08
N ALA A 178 0.13 1.63 -0.75
CA ALA A 178 -0.08 0.40 -1.48
C ALA A 178 -0.96 -0.63 -0.75
N SER A 179 -0.79 -0.76 0.57
CA SER A 179 -1.46 -1.80 1.36
C SER A 179 -2.96 -1.57 1.55
N ASP A 180 -3.37 -0.31 1.76
CA ASP A 180 -4.78 0.05 1.89
C ASP A 180 -5.48 -0.02 0.54
N GLU A 181 -4.74 0.27 -0.53
CA GLU A 181 -5.27 0.25 -1.90
C GLU A 181 -5.62 -1.17 -2.37
N ILE A 182 -4.86 -2.21 -2.00
CA ILE A 182 -5.22 -3.61 -2.32
C ILE A 182 -6.49 -4.04 -1.60
N ARG A 183 -6.56 -3.80 -0.29
CA ARG A 183 -7.75 -4.16 0.51
C ARG A 183 -8.99 -3.50 -0.06
N TRP A 184 -8.83 -2.24 -0.45
CA TRP A 184 -9.87 -1.46 -1.07
C TRP A 184 -10.24 -1.95 -2.49
N LEU A 185 -9.25 -2.35 -3.30
CA LEU A 185 -9.45 -2.95 -4.63
C LEU A 185 -10.24 -4.26 -4.57
N ILE A 186 -10.03 -5.09 -3.56
CA ILE A 186 -10.76 -6.34 -3.37
C ILE A 186 -12.18 -6.09 -2.85
N ALA A 187 -12.36 -5.11 -1.96
CA ALA A 187 -13.67 -4.78 -1.42
C ALA A 187 -14.60 -4.16 -2.48
N ARG A 188 -14.03 -3.43 -3.45
CA ARG A 188 -14.81 -2.63 -4.40
C ARG A 188 -15.76 -3.40 -5.31
N PRO A 189 -15.37 -4.51 -5.97
CA PRO A 189 -16.28 -5.35 -6.75
C PRO A 189 -17.52 -5.78 -5.98
N ILE A 190 -17.30 -6.24 -4.75
CA ILE A 190 -18.37 -6.71 -3.86
C ILE A 190 -19.31 -5.54 -3.53
N ILE A 191 -18.74 -4.39 -3.15
CA ILE A 191 -19.50 -3.18 -2.84
C ILE A 191 -20.30 -2.71 -4.05
N GLY A 192 -19.72 -2.70 -5.26
CA GLY A 192 -20.40 -2.24 -6.46
C GLY A 192 -21.56 -3.15 -6.86
N ILE A 193 -21.41 -4.48 -6.75
CA ILE A 193 -22.50 -5.44 -6.95
C ILE A 193 -23.63 -5.19 -5.93
N ILE A 194 -23.29 -5.04 -4.65
CA ILE A 194 -24.28 -4.76 -3.60
C ILE A 194 -25.00 -3.43 -3.85
N THR A 195 -24.26 -2.37 -4.19
CA THR A 195 -24.83 -1.03 -4.39
C THR A 195 -25.74 -1.01 -5.62
N GLY A 196 -25.34 -1.66 -6.72
CA GLY A 196 -26.17 -1.78 -7.91
C GLY A 196 -27.45 -2.60 -7.66
N ALA A 197 -27.36 -3.68 -6.87
CA ALA A 197 -28.53 -4.44 -6.41
C ALA A 197 -29.47 -3.59 -5.54
N VAL A 198 -28.93 -2.81 -4.59
CA VAL A 198 -29.72 -1.90 -3.74
C VAL A 198 -30.41 -0.82 -4.57
N VAL A 199 -29.72 -0.22 -5.53
CA VAL A 199 -30.28 0.80 -6.43
C VAL A 199 -31.41 0.20 -7.26
N TYR A 200 -31.24 -1.02 -7.80
CA TYR A 200 -32.29 -1.73 -8.51
C TYR A 200 -33.54 -1.92 -7.64
N LEU A 201 -33.38 -2.46 -6.43
CA LEU A 201 -34.49 -2.68 -5.50
C LEU A 201 -35.19 -1.38 -5.10
N ALA A 202 -34.44 -0.29 -4.90
CA ALA A 202 -35.00 1.02 -4.58
C ALA A 202 -35.87 1.55 -5.73
N ILE A 203 -35.43 1.37 -6.98
CA ILE A 203 -36.16 1.79 -8.17
C ILE A 203 -37.44 0.97 -8.34
N ILE A 204 -37.34 -0.36 -8.31
CA ILE A 204 -38.51 -1.24 -8.42
C ILE A 204 -39.52 -0.93 -7.32
N SER A 205 -39.09 -0.83 -6.07
CA SER A 205 -39.96 -0.47 -4.94
C SER A 205 -40.63 0.89 -5.14
N GLY A 206 -39.90 1.88 -5.65
CA GLY A 206 -40.44 3.19 -5.99
C GLY A 206 -41.47 3.16 -7.12
N LEU A 207 -41.21 2.39 -8.17
CA LEU A 207 -42.15 2.23 -9.29
C LEU A 207 -43.42 1.50 -8.85
N THR A 208 -43.31 0.46 -8.03
CA THR A 208 -44.45 -0.26 -7.46
C THR A 208 -45.28 0.64 -6.56
N PHE A 209 -44.64 1.46 -5.72
CA PHE A 209 -45.33 2.43 -4.86
C PHE A 209 -46.12 3.48 -5.65
N LEU A 210 -45.60 3.90 -6.81
CA LEU A 210 -46.25 4.87 -7.70
C LEU A 210 -47.35 4.25 -8.59
N GLY A 211 -47.58 2.93 -8.52
CA GLY A 211 -48.62 2.25 -9.31
C GLY A 211 -48.35 2.24 -10.82
N LEU A 212 -47.11 2.49 -11.26
CA LEU A 212 -46.72 2.60 -12.67
C LEU A 212 -46.53 1.25 -13.38
N THR A 213 -46.83 0.13 -12.71
CA THR A 213 -46.66 -1.23 -13.22
C THR A 213 -47.68 -1.64 -14.29
N ASN A 214 -48.66 -0.78 -14.61
CA ASN A 214 -49.78 -1.09 -15.52
C ASN A 214 -49.65 -0.51 -16.94
N ILE A 215 -48.44 -0.10 -17.36
CA ILE A 215 -48.20 0.48 -18.70
C ILE A 215 -47.66 -0.63 -19.62
N ASP A 216 -48.32 -0.85 -20.77
CA ASP A 216 -48.08 -1.87 -21.81
C ASP A 216 -46.77 -2.69 -21.68
N GLU A 217 -46.93 -3.95 -21.27
CA GLU A 217 -45.87 -4.87 -20.84
C GLU A 217 -44.69 -4.99 -21.82
N ALA A 218 -44.95 -5.04 -23.13
CA ALA A 218 -43.90 -5.36 -24.11
C ALA A 218 -42.97 -4.18 -24.46
N VAL A 219 -43.49 -2.95 -24.52
CA VAL A 219 -42.68 -1.74 -24.81
C VAL A 219 -42.01 -1.24 -23.54
N ASN A 220 -42.67 -1.40 -22.39
CA ASN A 220 -42.12 -1.05 -21.09
C ASN A 220 -41.02 -2.02 -20.66
N GLN A 221 -41.12 -3.34 -20.93
CA GLN A 221 -40.08 -4.31 -20.55
C GLN A 221 -38.72 -4.04 -21.19
N LYS A 222 -38.66 -3.72 -22.50
CA LYS A 222 -37.38 -3.55 -23.18
C LYS A 222 -36.69 -2.23 -22.82
N ILE A 223 -37.46 -1.14 -22.75
CA ILE A 223 -36.96 0.18 -22.36
C ILE A 223 -36.60 0.20 -20.87
N SER A 224 -37.39 -0.46 -20.02
CA SER A 224 -37.06 -0.59 -18.59
C SER A 224 -35.83 -1.45 -18.37
N SER A 225 -35.65 -2.57 -19.07
CA SER A 225 -34.47 -3.44 -18.88
C SER A 225 -33.15 -2.74 -19.22
N GLU A 226 -33.10 -2.01 -20.35
CA GLU A 226 -31.91 -1.23 -20.74
C GLU A 226 -31.66 -0.05 -19.78
N ALA A 227 -32.70 0.70 -19.41
CA ALA A 227 -32.57 1.81 -18.46
C ALA A 227 -32.16 1.33 -17.06
N ILE A 228 -32.71 0.20 -16.61
CA ILE A 228 -32.35 -0.44 -15.34
C ILE A 228 -30.89 -0.87 -15.35
N ALA A 229 -30.39 -1.45 -16.45
CA ALA A 229 -28.97 -1.78 -16.56
C ALA A 229 -28.06 -0.56 -16.50
N ILE A 230 -28.43 0.52 -17.20
CA ILE A 230 -27.68 1.78 -17.16
C ILE A 230 -27.67 2.34 -15.74
N ILE A 231 -28.79 2.32 -15.03
CA ILE A 231 -28.88 2.85 -13.67
C ILE A 231 -28.15 1.94 -12.67
N ALA A 232 -28.23 0.62 -12.82
CA ALA A 232 -27.47 -0.34 -12.02
C ALA A 232 -25.96 -0.18 -12.24
N PHE A 233 -25.55 0.04 -13.48
CA PHE A 233 -24.17 0.37 -13.84
C PHE A 233 -23.74 1.69 -13.18
N LEU A 234 -24.49 2.77 -13.35
CA LEU A 234 -24.17 4.08 -12.78
C LEU A 234 -24.15 4.08 -11.25
N GLY A 235 -25.09 3.37 -10.63
CA GLY A 235 -25.15 3.19 -9.18
C GLY A 235 -23.95 2.43 -8.64
N SER A 236 -23.54 1.36 -9.31
CA SER A 236 -22.33 0.59 -8.96
C SER A 236 -21.03 1.34 -9.26
N PHE A 237 -21.03 2.25 -10.24
CA PHE A 237 -19.87 3.04 -10.63
C PHE A 237 -19.57 4.18 -9.64
N SER A 238 -20.60 4.77 -9.02
CA SER A 238 -20.48 6.00 -8.24
C SER A 238 -20.17 5.76 -6.76
N ASP A 239 -18.96 6.13 -6.31
CA ASP A 239 -18.61 6.18 -4.87
C ASP A 239 -19.56 7.09 -4.07
N LEU A 240 -20.08 8.15 -4.70
CA LEU A 240 -20.98 9.10 -4.04
C LEU A 240 -22.35 8.49 -3.75
N VAL A 241 -22.82 7.56 -4.59
CA VAL A 241 -24.06 6.82 -4.34
C VAL A 241 -23.87 5.89 -3.16
N PHE A 242 -22.72 5.22 -3.06
CA PHE A 242 -22.38 4.40 -1.88
C PHE A 242 -22.35 5.24 -0.60
N ASP A 243 -21.61 6.36 -0.58
CA ASP A 243 -21.54 7.23 0.59
C ASP A 243 -22.95 7.75 0.98
N THR A 244 -23.77 8.12 0.00
CA THR A 244 -25.15 8.59 0.26
C THR A 244 -26.05 7.48 0.79
N VAL A 245 -26.00 6.28 0.21
CA VAL A 245 -26.80 5.13 0.63
C VAL A 245 -26.40 4.67 2.02
N ILE A 246 -25.09 4.53 2.29
CA ILE A 246 -24.59 4.15 3.61
C ILE A 246 -24.93 5.21 4.66
N ASN A 247 -24.69 6.49 4.38
CA ASN A 247 -24.97 7.55 5.33
C ASN A 247 -26.48 7.69 5.62
N ASN A 248 -27.35 7.43 4.64
CA ASN A 248 -28.80 7.44 4.87
C ASN A 248 -29.28 6.20 5.62
N ILE A 249 -28.73 5.02 5.36
CA ILE A 249 -29.08 3.78 6.06
C ILE A 249 -28.57 3.83 7.51
N ILE A 250 -27.29 4.13 7.71
CA ILE A 250 -26.66 4.18 9.05
C ILE A 250 -27.13 5.40 9.84
N GLY A 251 -27.30 6.55 9.18
CA GLY A 251 -27.89 7.75 9.78
C GLY A 251 -29.30 7.50 10.31
N GLY A 252 -30.13 6.77 9.57
CA GLY A 252 -31.47 6.37 9.99
C GLY A 252 -31.50 5.50 11.25
N PHE A 253 -30.54 4.59 11.42
CA PHE A 253 -30.44 3.76 12.63
C PHE A 253 -29.96 4.51 13.87
N SER A 254 -29.13 5.55 13.71
CA SER A 254 -28.63 6.33 14.85
C SER A 254 -29.69 7.28 15.44
N GLN A 255 -30.67 7.74 14.65
CA GLN A 255 -31.75 8.61 15.14
C GLN A 255 -32.87 7.85 15.86
N GLN A 256 -33.08 6.56 15.58
CA GLN A 256 -34.14 5.77 16.21
C GLN A 256 -33.79 5.29 17.64
N ASN A 257 -32.49 5.20 17.97
CA ASN A 257 -32.02 4.84 19.32
C ASN A 257 -32.04 6.01 20.32
N ASN A 258 -32.09 7.26 19.87
CA ASN A 258 -32.15 8.43 20.76
C ASN A 258 -33.58 8.91 21.05
N SER A 259 -34.59 8.32 20.41
CA SER A 259 -36.01 8.70 20.57
C SER A 259 -36.82 7.73 21.43
N SER A 260 -36.20 6.65 21.93
CA SER A 260 -36.82 5.65 22.82
C SER A 260 -36.38 5.77 24.29
N SER A 261 -35.64 6.83 24.63
CA SER A 261 -35.16 7.13 25.98
C SER A 261 -35.70 8.46 26.53
N SER A 262 -36.92 8.85 26.15
CA SER A 262 -37.62 10.02 26.70
C SER A 262 -39.05 9.67 27.10
#